data_AF-A0A967U860-F1
#
_entry.id   AF-A0A967U860-F1
#
_cell.length_a   1.000
_cell.length_b   1.000
_cell.length_c   1.000
_cell.angle_alpha   90.00
_cell.angle_beta   90.00
_cell.angle_gamma   90.00
#
_symmetry.space_group_name_H-M   'P 1'
#
loop_
_entity.id
_entity.type
_entity.pdbx_description
1 polymer ?
#
loop_
_entity_poly.entity_id
_entity_poly.type
_entity_poly.pdbx_seq_one_letter_code
_entity_poly.pdbx_strand_id
1 'polypeptide(L)' 'FGEPFVVPDAYRYLPTDLLVPPDRIPEGLPVFMAFDAGSADRLGELAAVAGTADELIVVDHHMSNEGFGTLDLVDPDAAA' A
#
# COMPACT_ATOMS: atom_id res chain seq x y z
N PHE A 1 -7.12 -0.31 -9.28
CA PHE A 1 -7.00 0.98 -8.59
C PHE A 1 -5.63 1.50 -8.95
N GLY A 2 -5.53 2.75 -9.42
CA GLY A 2 -4.24 3.31 -9.84
C GLY A 2 -4.29 4.01 -11.19
N GLU A 3 -5.25 3.65 -12.05
CA GLU A 3 -5.43 4.27 -13.37
C GLU A 3 -6.72 5.13 -13.48
N PRO A 4 -6.62 6.36 -14.01
CA PRO A 4 -5.39 7.03 -14.41
C PRO A 4 -4.54 7.40 -13.18
N PHE A 5 -3.21 7.35 -13.31
CA PHE A 5 -2.28 7.77 -12.24
C PHE A 5 -2.34 9.28 -12.01
N VAL A 6 -3.38 9.72 -11.31
CA VAL A 6 -3.70 11.12 -11.06
C VAL A 6 -4.04 11.28 -9.58
N VAL A 7 -3.31 12.15 -8.91
CA VAL A 7 -3.60 12.54 -7.53
C VAL A 7 -4.87 13.41 -7.50
N PRO A 8 -5.89 13.07 -6.69
CA PRO A 8 -7.07 13.90 -6.54
C PRO A 8 -6.72 15.33 -6.10
N ASP A 9 -7.47 16.32 -6.59
CA ASP A 9 -7.19 17.74 -6.35
C ASP A 9 -7.02 18.10 -4.87
N ALA A 10 -7.81 17.45 -3.99
CA ALA A 10 -7.76 17.64 -2.55
C ALA A 10 -6.40 17.33 -1.92
N TYR A 11 -5.54 16.52 -2.56
CA TYR A 11 -4.24 16.10 -2.03
C TYR A 11 -3.05 16.76 -2.73
N ARG A 12 -3.28 17.64 -3.73
CA ARG A 12 -2.19 18.28 -4.49
C ARG A 12 -1.31 19.24 -3.69
N TYR A 13 -1.71 19.57 -2.46
CA TYR A 13 -0.89 20.36 -1.54
C TYR A 13 0.25 19.56 -0.90
N LEU A 14 0.18 18.22 -0.95
CA LEU A 14 1.23 17.33 -0.46
C LEU A 14 2.36 17.24 -1.50
N PRO A 15 3.62 17.01 -1.05
CA PRO A 15 4.70 16.69 -1.97
C PRO A 15 4.41 15.39 -2.71
N THR A 16 4.55 15.40 -4.04
CA THR A 16 4.25 14.26 -4.92
C THR A 16 5.46 13.83 -5.75
N ASP A 17 6.63 14.40 -5.51
CA ASP A 17 7.87 14.17 -6.25
C ASP A 17 8.40 12.73 -6.14
N LEU A 18 7.99 12.00 -5.10
CA LEU A 18 8.33 10.59 -4.89
C LEU A 18 7.29 9.62 -5.47
N LEU A 19 6.16 10.11 -5.95
CA LEU A 19 5.11 9.25 -6.51
C LEU A 19 5.56 8.72 -7.87
N VAL A 20 5.43 7.40 -8.04
CA VAL A 20 5.73 6.72 -9.30
C VAL A 20 4.49 5.95 -9.78
N PRO A 21 4.24 5.91 -11.10
CA PRO A 21 3.19 5.08 -11.67
C PRO A 21 3.32 3.60 -11.27
N PRO A 22 2.21 2.88 -11.02
CA PRO A 22 2.23 1.48 -10.60
C PRO A 22 2.98 0.55 -11.55
N ASP A 23 2.91 0.81 -12.86
CA ASP A 23 3.57 0.03 -13.91
C ASP A 23 5.11 0.14 -13.92
N ARG A 24 5.68 1.05 -13.10
CA ARG A 24 7.13 1.23 -12.95
C ARG A 24 7.70 0.54 -11.72
N ILE A 25 6.88 -0.08 -10.87
CA ILE A 25 7.37 -0.80 -9.69
C ILE A 25 7.91 -2.17 -10.14
N PRO A 26 9.16 -2.51 -9.80
CA PRO A 26 9.70 -3.83 -10.13
C PRO A 26 9.13 -4.91 -9.21
N GLU A 27 9.06 -6.14 -9.72
CA GLU A 27 8.82 -7.35 -8.92
C GLU A 27 10.06 -7.70 -8.07
N GLY A 28 9.87 -8.53 -7.04
CA GLY A 28 10.99 -9.04 -6.23
C GLY A 28 11.67 -7.96 -5.38
N LEU A 29 10.90 -7.00 -4.88
CA LEU A 29 11.42 -5.99 -3.97
C LEU A 29 11.92 -6.65 -2.68
N PRO A 30 13.09 -6.24 -2.14
CA PRO A 30 13.53 -6.71 -0.83
C PRO A 30 12.53 -6.38 0.28
N VAL A 31 11.83 -5.24 0.15
CA VAL A 31 10.77 -4.82 1.08
C VAL A 31 9.68 -4.09 0.30
N PHE A 32 8.43 -4.48 0.51
CA PHE A 32 7.23 -3.73 0.15
C PHE A 32 6.55 -3.26 1.45
N MET A 33 6.12 -2.00 1.49
CA MET A 33 5.33 -1.49 2.62
C MET A 33 3.95 -1.05 2.14
N ALA A 34 2.91 -1.60 2.75
CA ALA A 34 1.52 -1.20 2.55
C ALA A 34 1.08 -0.31 3.73
N PHE A 35 0.46 0.82 3.43
CA PHE A 35 -0.10 1.72 4.43
C PHE A 35 -1.60 1.86 4.20
N ASP A 36 -2.37 1.76 5.28
CA ASP A 36 -3.82 2.05 5.29
C ASP A 36 -4.64 1.21 4.30
N ALA A 37 -4.27 -0.06 4.15
CA ALA A 37 -4.95 -1.02 3.29
C ALA A 37 -5.38 -2.22 4.13
N GLY A 38 -6.70 -2.36 4.38
CA GLY A 38 -7.25 -3.42 5.23
C GLY A 38 -7.20 -4.84 4.65
N SER A 39 -6.75 -5.02 3.42
CA SER A 39 -6.60 -6.32 2.76
C SER A 39 -5.76 -6.21 1.49
N ALA A 40 -5.21 -7.33 1.01
CA ALA A 40 -4.35 -7.33 -0.18
C ALA A 40 -5.06 -6.86 -1.46
N ASP A 41 -6.35 -7.16 -1.64
CA ASP A 41 -7.13 -6.73 -2.82
C ASP A 41 -7.29 -5.20 -2.89
N ARG A 42 -7.16 -4.49 -1.77
CA ARG A 42 -7.20 -3.03 -1.70
C ARG A 42 -5.95 -2.37 -2.26
N LEU A 43 -4.84 -3.11 -2.44
CA LEU A 43 -3.66 -2.66 -3.17
C LEU A 43 -3.90 -2.57 -4.68
N GLY A 44 -4.99 -3.16 -5.18
CA GLY A 44 -5.33 -3.13 -6.60
C GLY A 44 -4.25 -3.77 -7.47
N GLU A 45 -3.75 -3.02 -8.45
CA GLU A 45 -2.77 -3.52 -9.43
C GLU A 45 -1.41 -3.86 -8.79
N LEU A 46 -1.10 -3.25 -7.64
CA LEU A 46 0.14 -3.54 -6.90
C LEU A 46 0.07 -4.83 -6.07
N ALA A 47 -1.10 -5.46 -5.93
CA ALA A 47 -1.24 -6.68 -5.12
C ALA A 47 -0.34 -7.82 -5.62
N ALA A 48 -0.22 -7.96 -6.95
CA ALA A 48 0.65 -8.96 -7.55
C ALA A 48 2.13 -8.69 -7.22
N VAL A 49 2.58 -7.44 -7.39
CA VAL A 49 3.97 -7.04 -7.11
C VAL A 49 4.29 -7.17 -5.62
N ALA A 50 3.38 -6.73 -4.74
CA ALA A 50 3.51 -6.88 -3.29
C ALA A 50 3.69 -8.35 -2.87
N GLY A 51 2.96 -9.27 -3.51
CA GLY A 51 3.08 -10.71 -3.27
C GLY A 51 4.39 -11.35 -3.75
N THR A 52 5.23 -10.63 -4.51
CA THR A 52 6.56 -11.08 -4.93
C THR A 52 7.70 -10.54 -4.07
N ALA A 53 7.41 -9.65 -3.11
CA ALA A 53 8.45 -9.08 -2.26
C ALA A 53 9.00 -10.11 -1.27
N ASP A 54 10.28 -9.97 -0.91
CA ASP A 54 10.91 -10.82 0.12
C ASP A 54 10.27 -10.56 1.50
N GLU A 55 9.91 -9.31 1.78
CA GLU A 55 9.21 -8.86 2.97
C GLU A 55 8.07 -7.91 2.58
N LEU A 56 6.85 -8.20 3.06
CA LEU A 56 5.68 -7.33 2.94
C LEU A 56 5.26 -6.85 4.33
N ILE A 57 5.55 -5.58 4.63
CA ILE A 57 5.18 -4.95 5.90
C ILE A 57 3.87 -4.19 5.72
N VAL A 58 2.88 -4.50 6.56
CA VAL A 58 1.58 -3.81 6.57
C VAL A 58 1.50 -2.92 7.81
N VAL A 59 1.23 -1.63 7.60
CA VAL A 59 0.96 -0.66 8.67
C VAL A 59 -0.47 -0.17 8.50
N ASP A 60 -1.33 -0.50 9.43
CA ASP A 60 -2.76 -0.27 9.29
C ASP A 60 -3.46 -0.08 10.63
N HIS A 61 -4.70 0.38 10.57
CA HIS A 61 -5.57 0.60 11.72
C HIS A 61 -6.98 0.03 11.51
N HIS A 62 -7.28 -0.52 10.33
CA HIS A 62 -8.58 -1.14 10.08
C HIS A 62 -8.75 -2.38 10.98
N MET A 63 -9.77 -2.36 11.83
CA MET A 63 -10.15 -3.53 12.66
C MET A 63 -10.45 -4.79 11.82
N SER A 64 -10.85 -4.60 10.56
CA SER A 64 -11.12 -5.69 9.62
C SER A 64 -9.86 -6.29 8.99
N ASN A 65 -8.68 -5.72 9.21
CA ASN A 65 -7.45 -6.26 8.66
C ASN A 65 -7.05 -7.52 9.44
N GLU A 66 -7.20 -8.67 8.80
CA GLU A 66 -6.85 -9.99 9.36
C GLU A 66 -5.36 -10.34 9.19
N GLY A 67 -4.57 -9.42 8.61
CA GLY A 67 -3.17 -9.60 8.25
C GLY A 67 -3.00 -10.18 6.85
N PHE A 68 -2.09 -9.59 6.08
CA PHE A 68 -1.69 -10.11 4.77
C PHE A 68 -0.21 -9.87 4.46
N GLY A 69 0.53 -9.27 5.39
CA GLY A 69 1.97 -9.14 5.31
C GLY A 69 2.71 -10.37 5.79
N THR A 70 4.02 -10.33 5.61
CA THR A 70 4.97 -11.14 6.39
C THR A 70 5.15 -10.56 7.79
N LEU A 71 4.91 -9.25 7.95
CA LEU A 71 4.84 -8.53 9.21
C LEU A 71 3.68 -7.53 9.20
N ASP A 72 2.76 -7.67 10.14
CA ASP A 72 1.60 -6.77 10.28
C ASP A 72 1.72 -5.93 11.58
N LEU A 73 1.77 -4.62 11.43
CA LEU A 73 1.64 -3.63 12.50
C LEU A 73 0.23 -3.03 12.42
N VAL A 74 -0.71 -3.64 13.11
CA VAL A 74 -2.12 -3.22 13.13
C VAL A 74 -2.50 -2.70 14.52
N ASP A 75 -2.89 -1.43 14.60
CA ASP A 75 -3.41 -0.80 15.81
C ASP A 75 -4.85 -0.31 15.59
N PRO A 76 -5.88 -1.12 15.92
CA PRO A 76 -7.28 -0.75 15.73
C PRO A 76 -7.76 0.44 16.57
N ASP A 77 -7.00 0.82 17.60
CA ASP A 77 -7.32 1.96 18.46
C ASP A 77 -6.74 3.28 17.90
N ALA A 78 -5.88 3.22 16.87
CA ALA A 78 -5.38 4.40 16.19
C ALA A 78 -6.50 5.10 15.39
N ALA A 79 -6.49 6.43 15.40
CA ALA A 79 -7.54 7.23 14.77
C ALA A 79 -7.60 7.04 13.24
N ALA A 80 -8.83 7.12 12.72
CA ALA A 80 -9.16 7.21 11.30
C ALA A 80 -9.20 8.65 10.80
#